data_AF-E8KIG1-F1
#
_entry.id   AF-E8KIG1-F1
#
_cell.length_a   1.000
_cell.length_b   1.000
_cell.length_c   1.000
_cell.angle_alpha   90.00
_cell.angle_beta   90.00
_cell.angle_gamma   90.00
#
_symmetry.space_group_name_H-M   'P 1'
#
loop_
_entity.id
_entity.type
_entity.pdbx_description
1 polymer ?
#
loop_
_entity_poly.entity_id
_entity_poly.type
_entity_poly.pdbx_seq_one_letter_code
_entity_poly.pdbx_strand_id
1 'polypeptide(L)'
;MAGMSDRSNPKVFLPFGLLLSGLCMTMMGLMPWATSGIAVMFIMIFLNGWFQGMGWPPCGRTMVHWWSKSERGTIVSIWNCAHNVGGMVLGAMVLLASAIYFSNTGEHATAKDVWQQALYYPSIAAMIAAIPVYFVMKDTPQSCGLPPVEKWRNDYPDDYNEETAEKDLSTKEIFVTYVLKNKLLWYIAIANVFVYLIRYGVLKWSPVYLGEVKHFNIKGTAWAYTIYELAAIPGTLLCGWVSDKLFKGKRGLTGFIFMILTTIAVVAL
;
A
#
# COMPACT_ATOMS: atom_id res chain seq x y z
N MET A 1 -13.44 -7.76 -1.47
CA MET A 1 -12.31 -8.59 -1.94
C MET A 1 -11.68 -9.48 -0.89
N ALA A 2 -11.61 -9.08 0.40
CA ALA A 2 -11.06 -9.93 1.46
C ALA A 2 -11.67 -11.36 1.49
N GLY A 3 -13.00 -11.50 1.51
CA GLY A 3 -13.63 -12.83 1.48
C GLY A 3 -13.42 -13.63 0.18
N MET A 4 -13.12 -12.97 -0.95
CA MET A 4 -12.69 -13.67 -2.18
C MET A 4 -11.22 -14.07 -2.11
N SER A 5 -10.37 -13.24 -1.51
CA SER A 5 -8.95 -13.52 -1.26
C SER A 5 -8.76 -14.67 -0.25
N ASP A 6 -9.69 -14.85 0.68
CA ASP A 6 -9.65 -15.97 1.64
C ASP A 6 -9.97 -17.32 0.97
N ARG A 7 -10.68 -17.29 -0.16
CA ARG A 7 -11.05 -18.49 -0.94
C ARG A 7 -10.20 -18.70 -2.19
N SER A 8 -9.45 -17.67 -2.60
CA SER A 8 -8.57 -17.72 -3.77
C SER A 8 -7.15 -18.00 -3.37
N ASN A 9 -6.35 -18.52 -4.29
CA ASN A 9 -4.91 -18.74 -4.13
C ASN A 9 -4.17 -17.39 -4.25
N PRO A 10 -3.60 -16.82 -3.16
CA PRO A 10 -2.70 -15.66 -3.18
C PRO A 10 -1.77 -15.57 -4.38
N LYS A 11 -1.12 -16.69 -4.78
CA LYS A 11 -0.15 -16.74 -5.89
C LYS A 11 -0.72 -16.25 -7.22
N VAL A 12 -2.01 -16.52 -7.46
CA VAL A 12 -2.69 -16.10 -8.68
C VAL A 12 -3.39 -14.76 -8.46
N PHE A 13 -4.02 -14.59 -7.29
CA PHE A 13 -4.90 -13.46 -7.02
C PHE A 13 -4.15 -12.11 -7.01
N LEU A 14 -2.95 -12.05 -6.44
CA LEU A 14 -2.18 -10.81 -6.35
C LEU A 14 -1.56 -10.40 -7.70
N PRO A 15 -0.82 -11.26 -8.42
CA PRO A 15 -0.26 -10.88 -9.73
C PRO A 15 -1.35 -10.58 -10.76
N PHE A 16 -2.47 -11.30 -10.72
CA PHE A 16 -3.60 -11.03 -11.61
C PHE A 16 -4.23 -9.65 -11.35
N GLY A 17 -4.44 -9.28 -10.08
CA GLY A 17 -4.89 -7.94 -9.72
C GLY A 17 -3.91 -6.85 -10.15
N LEU A 18 -2.61 -7.10 -9.99
CA LEU A 18 -1.55 -6.17 -10.42
C LEU A 18 -1.50 -6.00 -11.95
N LEU A 19 -1.64 -7.09 -12.70
CA LEU A 19 -1.72 -7.08 -14.17
C LEU A 19 -2.96 -6.31 -14.66
N LEU A 20 -4.14 -6.59 -14.10
CA LEU A 20 -5.37 -5.90 -14.47
C LEU A 20 -5.32 -4.40 -14.12
N SER A 21 -4.76 -4.07 -12.94
CA SER A 21 -4.52 -2.69 -12.54
C SER A 21 -3.58 -1.97 -13.52
N GLY A 22 -2.46 -2.60 -13.87
CA GLY A 22 -1.49 -2.07 -14.83
C GLY A 22 -2.07 -1.92 -16.24
N LEU A 23 -2.90 -2.87 -16.69
CA LEU A 23 -3.61 -2.77 -17.97
C LEU A 23 -4.58 -1.60 -17.99
N CYS A 24 -5.38 -1.39 -16.94
CA CYS A 24 -6.29 -0.24 -16.85
C CYS A 24 -5.54 1.10 -16.97
N MET A 25 -4.45 1.27 -16.22
CA MET A 25 -3.67 2.51 -16.27
C MET A 25 -2.91 2.67 -17.60
N THR A 26 -2.42 1.58 -18.20
CA THR A 26 -1.78 1.61 -19.54
C THR A 26 -2.78 2.00 -20.62
N MET A 27 -4.02 1.47 -20.57
CA MET A 27 -5.10 1.85 -21.49
C MET A 27 -5.47 3.33 -21.35
N MET A 28 -5.52 3.86 -20.12
CA MET A 28 -5.73 5.30 -19.89
C MET A 28 -4.58 6.17 -20.42
N GLY A 29 -3.34 5.66 -20.41
CA GLY A 29 -2.18 6.40 -20.93
C GLY A 29 -2.07 6.38 -22.46
N LEU A 30 -2.39 5.25 -23.11
CA LEU A 30 -2.17 5.05 -24.55
C LEU A 30 -3.41 5.32 -25.41
N MET A 31 -4.61 5.10 -24.88
CA MET A 31 -5.83 5.15 -25.69
C MET A 31 -6.60 6.47 -25.44
N PRO A 32 -6.69 7.36 -26.45
CA PRO A 32 -7.37 8.66 -26.29
C PRO A 32 -8.86 8.54 -25.91
N TRP A 33 -9.52 7.43 -26.26
CA TRP A 33 -10.92 7.19 -25.91
C TRP A 33 -11.11 6.94 -24.41
N ALA A 34 -10.10 6.38 -23.71
CA ALA A 34 -10.17 6.08 -22.28
C ALA A 34 -10.14 7.35 -21.41
N THR A 35 -9.68 8.47 -21.97
CA THR A 35 -9.63 9.80 -21.34
C THR A 35 -10.56 10.82 -22.01
N SER A 36 -11.43 10.36 -22.91
CA SER A 36 -12.27 11.25 -23.74
C SER A 36 -13.43 11.89 -22.98
N GLY A 37 -13.84 11.32 -21.84
CA GLY A 37 -14.94 11.84 -21.03
C GLY A 37 -14.79 11.51 -19.55
N ILE A 38 -15.31 12.40 -18.70
CA ILE A 38 -15.24 12.29 -17.23
C ILE A 38 -15.86 10.96 -16.75
N ALA A 39 -16.95 10.52 -17.38
CA ALA A 39 -17.60 9.25 -17.05
C ALA A 39 -16.72 8.04 -17.37
N VAL A 40 -16.01 8.05 -18.51
CA VAL A 40 -15.11 6.96 -18.91
C VAL A 40 -13.90 6.91 -17.98
N MET A 41 -13.34 8.07 -17.64
CA MET A 41 -12.25 8.17 -16.66
C MET A 41 -12.69 7.66 -15.28
N PHE A 42 -13.89 8.02 -14.82
CA PHE A 42 -14.43 7.54 -13.55
C PHE A 42 -14.55 6.01 -13.53
N ILE A 43 -15.09 5.41 -14.59
CA ILE A 43 -15.21 3.96 -14.72
C ILE A 43 -13.83 3.30 -14.72
N MET A 44 -12.87 3.84 -15.47
CA MET A 44 -11.52 3.27 -15.54
C MET A 44 -10.78 3.37 -14.21
N ILE A 45 -10.87 4.51 -13.50
CA ILE A 45 -10.29 4.68 -12.17
C ILE A 45 -11.00 3.78 -11.15
N PHE A 46 -12.32 3.63 -11.26
CA PHE A 46 -13.09 2.74 -10.40
C PHE A 46 -12.66 1.28 -10.59
N LEU A 47 -12.55 0.80 -11.83
CA LEU A 47 -12.05 -0.53 -12.15
C LEU A 47 -10.61 -0.72 -11.65
N ASN A 48 -9.76 0.29 -11.84
CA ASN A 48 -8.40 0.26 -11.32
C ASN A 48 -8.38 0.13 -9.80
N GLY A 49 -9.17 0.93 -9.07
CA GLY A 49 -9.30 0.84 -7.62
C GLY A 49 -9.86 -0.51 -7.15
N TRP A 50 -10.81 -1.07 -7.90
CA TRP A 50 -11.33 -2.41 -7.65
C TRP A 50 -10.20 -3.44 -7.75
N PHE A 51 -9.43 -3.46 -8.84
CA PHE A 51 -8.32 -4.40 -9.02
C PHE A 51 -7.19 -4.20 -8.00
N GLN A 52 -6.89 -2.97 -7.59
CA GLN A 52 -5.93 -2.71 -6.51
C GLN A 52 -6.37 -3.32 -5.16
N GLY A 53 -7.68 -3.43 -4.93
CA GLY A 53 -8.24 -4.11 -3.77
C GLY A 53 -7.86 -5.59 -3.66
N MET A 54 -7.35 -6.21 -4.74
CA MET A 54 -6.89 -7.60 -4.76
C MET A 54 -5.49 -7.76 -4.15
N GLY A 55 -4.72 -6.68 -3.98
CA GLY A 55 -3.31 -6.77 -3.57
C GLY A 55 -3.09 -6.95 -2.06
N TRP A 56 -3.81 -6.18 -1.23
CA TRP A 56 -3.55 -6.13 0.22
C TRP A 56 -4.00 -7.39 1.00
N PRO A 57 -5.24 -7.90 0.82
CA PRO A 57 -5.72 -9.05 1.58
C PRO A 57 -4.88 -10.34 1.46
N PRO A 58 -4.41 -10.77 0.26
CA PRO A 58 -3.63 -12.00 0.14
C PRO A 58 -2.23 -11.88 0.76
N CYS A 59 -1.63 -10.67 0.76
CA CYS A 59 -0.36 -10.42 1.45
C CYS A 59 -0.53 -10.63 2.97
N GLY A 60 -1.58 -10.05 3.55
CA GLY A 60 -1.88 -10.19 4.98
C GLY A 60 -2.07 -11.65 5.38
N ARG A 61 -2.83 -12.41 4.58
CA ARG A 61 -3.05 -13.84 4.80
C ARG A 61 -1.76 -14.65 4.73
N THR A 62 -0.95 -14.44 3.68
CA THR A 62 0.34 -15.11 3.51
C THR A 62 1.24 -14.85 4.71
N MET A 63 1.25 -13.61 5.21
CA MET A 63 2.06 -13.23 6.37
C MET A 63 1.65 -13.95 7.67
N VAL A 64 0.35 -14.15 7.89
CA VAL A 64 -0.14 -14.86 9.07
C VAL A 64 0.20 -16.35 9.02
N HIS A 65 0.19 -16.98 7.84
CA HIS A 65 0.48 -18.40 7.67
C HIS A 65 1.97 -18.75 7.66
N TRP A 66 2.85 -17.82 7.23
CA TRP A 66 4.29 -18.07 7.10
C TRP A 66 5.13 -17.62 8.30
N TRP A 67 4.63 -16.74 9.17
CA TRP A 67 5.39 -16.20 10.30
C TRP A 67 4.63 -16.26 11.63
N SER A 68 5.38 -16.61 12.70
CA SER A 68 4.85 -16.70 14.07
C SER A 68 4.65 -15.33 14.73
N LYS A 69 3.83 -15.28 15.79
CA LYS A 69 3.49 -14.07 16.56
C LYS A 69 4.71 -13.28 17.02
N SER A 70 5.80 -13.97 17.38
CA SER A 70 7.07 -13.36 17.82
C SER A 70 7.81 -12.60 16.71
N GLU A 71 7.65 -12.99 15.44
CA GLU A 71 8.36 -12.40 14.29
C GLU A 71 7.47 -11.49 13.43
N ARG A 72 6.14 -11.57 13.61
CA ARG A 72 5.17 -10.79 12.84
C ARG A 72 5.43 -9.28 12.89
N GLY A 73 5.88 -8.72 14.02
CA GLY A 73 6.14 -7.28 14.13
C GLY A 73 7.20 -6.77 13.15
N THR A 74 8.32 -7.48 13.06
CA THR A 74 9.43 -7.13 12.14
C THR A 74 9.04 -7.34 10.69
N ILE A 75 8.37 -8.44 10.37
CA ILE A 75 7.94 -8.74 9.00
C ILE A 75 6.87 -7.76 8.51
N VAL A 76 5.90 -7.40 9.36
CA VAL A 76 4.91 -6.35 9.05
C VAL A 76 5.60 -5.01 8.79
N SER A 77 6.69 -4.70 9.50
CA SER A 77 7.43 -3.45 9.31
C SER A 77 8.20 -3.43 7.99
N ILE A 78 8.84 -4.54 7.61
CA ILE A 78 9.47 -4.71 6.29
C ILE A 78 8.41 -4.62 5.18
N TRP A 79 7.26 -5.26 5.39
CA TRP A 79 6.14 -5.19 4.45
C TRP A 79 5.60 -3.76 4.29
N ASN A 80 5.51 -2.99 5.37
CA ASN A 80 5.14 -1.57 5.29
C ASN A 80 6.13 -0.73 4.49
N CYS A 81 7.43 -1.06 4.52
CA CYS A 81 8.43 -0.38 3.70
C CYS A 81 8.15 -0.55 2.19
N ALA A 82 7.56 -1.68 1.78
CA ALA A 82 7.22 -1.92 0.38
C ALA A 82 6.22 -0.88 -0.16
N HIS A 83 5.32 -0.34 0.67
CA HIS A 83 4.39 0.72 0.25
C HIS A 83 5.14 2.01 -0.12
N ASN A 84 6.10 2.43 0.70
CA ASN A 84 6.88 3.66 0.48
C ASN A 84 7.86 3.47 -0.69
N VAL A 85 8.50 2.30 -0.79
CA VAL A 85 9.36 1.95 -1.95
C VAL A 85 8.53 1.94 -3.23
N GLY A 86 7.33 1.36 -3.19
CA GLY A 86 6.40 1.37 -4.31
C GLY A 86 6.00 2.79 -4.70
N GLY A 87 5.66 3.65 -3.74
CA GLY A 87 5.34 5.06 -3.96
C GLY A 87 6.47 5.85 -4.60
N MET A 88 7.73 5.58 -4.24
CA MET A 88 8.91 6.23 -4.80
C MET A 88 9.09 5.98 -6.30
N VAL A 89 8.76 4.78 -6.79
CA VAL A 89 9.02 4.35 -8.17
C VAL A 89 8.30 5.25 -9.19
N LEU A 90 7.09 5.71 -8.87
CA LEU A 90 6.27 6.53 -9.77
C LEU A 90 6.99 7.86 -10.07
N GLY A 91 7.51 8.52 -9.03
CA GLY A 91 8.26 9.77 -9.15
C GLY A 91 9.53 9.59 -9.99
N ALA A 92 10.28 8.52 -9.75
CA ALA A 92 11.46 8.17 -10.54
C ALA A 92 11.14 7.87 -12.01
N MET A 93 10.02 7.20 -12.29
CA MET A 93 9.58 6.89 -13.66
C MET A 93 9.11 8.15 -14.41
N VAL A 94 8.50 9.12 -13.71
CA VAL A 94 8.18 10.43 -14.31
C VAL A 94 9.45 11.24 -14.61
N LEU A 95 10.47 11.15 -13.78
CA LEU A 95 11.80 11.74 -14.07
C LEU A 95 12.44 11.10 -15.30
N LEU A 96 12.38 9.78 -15.42
CA LEU A 96 12.88 9.03 -16.58
C LEU A 96 12.13 9.42 -17.87
N ALA A 97 10.80 9.50 -17.81
CA ALA A 97 9.97 9.97 -18.92
C ALA A 97 10.36 11.38 -19.36
N SER A 98 10.58 12.27 -18.39
CA SER A 98 11.00 13.65 -18.64
C SER A 98 12.42 13.75 -19.24
N ALA A 99 13.32 12.82 -18.87
CA ALA A 99 14.68 12.73 -19.42
C ALA A 99 14.69 12.19 -20.85
N ILE A 100 13.87 11.18 -21.15
CA ILE A 100 13.72 10.61 -22.50
C ILE A 100 13.10 11.65 -23.44
N TYR A 101 12.08 12.39 -22.99
CA TYR A 101 11.48 13.47 -23.78
C TYR A 101 12.50 14.58 -24.11
N PHE A 102 13.30 14.99 -23.12
CA PHE A 102 14.38 15.95 -23.33
C PHE A 102 15.43 15.44 -24.34
N SER A 103 15.77 14.15 -24.29
CA SER A 103 16.71 13.54 -25.23
C SER A 103 16.20 13.47 -26.67
N ASN A 104 14.89 13.33 -26.87
CA ASN A 104 14.28 13.17 -28.19
C ASN A 104 13.92 14.52 -28.84
N THR A 105 13.48 15.49 -28.05
CA THR A 105 12.93 16.76 -28.56
C THR A 105 13.85 17.95 -28.30
N GLY A 106 14.85 17.82 -27.42
CA GLY A 106 15.74 18.92 -27.01
C GLY A 106 15.10 19.97 -26.11
N GLU A 107 13.78 19.89 -25.88
CA GLU A 107 13.01 20.81 -25.06
C GLU A 107 12.69 20.25 -23.67
N HIS A 108 12.59 21.13 -22.67
CA HIS A 108 12.16 20.75 -21.33
C HIS A 108 10.69 20.33 -21.36
N ALA A 109 10.43 19.06 -21.05
CA ALA A 109 9.10 18.47 -21.09
C ALA A 109 8.12 19.24 -20.20
N THR A 110 6.94 19.60 -20.74
CA THR A 110 5.86 20.23 -19.97
C THR A 110 4.94 19.16 -19.40
N ALA A 111 4.15 19.47 -18.35
CA ALA A 111 3.28 18.51 -17.67
C ALA A 111 2.23 17.92 -18.62
N LYS A 112 1.89 18.67 -19.68
CA LYS A 112 1.00 18.26 -20.76
C LYS A 112 1.62 17.28 -21.76
N ASP A 113 2.93 17.11 -21.76
CA ASP A 113 3.62 16.19 -22.69
C ASP A 113 3.93 14.86 -22.00
N VAL A 114 4.15 14.89 -20.67
CA VAL A 114 4.56 13.73 -19.88
C VAL A 114 3.38 13.00 -19.22
N TRP A 115 2.17 13.57 -19.15
CA TRP A 115 1.06 12.96 -18.39
C TRP A 115 0.68 11.54 -18.88
N GLN A 116 0.70 11.28 -20.19
CA GLN A 116 0.47 9.94 -20.73
C GLN A 116 1.57 8.98 -20.28
N GLN A 117 2.82 9.44 -20.38
CA GLN A 117 4.02 8.70 -20.01
C GLN A 117 4.08 8.38 -18.50
N ALA A 118 3.63 9.32 -17.68
CA ALA A 118 3.48 9.16 -16.24
C ALA A 118 2.47 8.06 -15.86
N LEU A 119 1.48 7.78 -16.72
CA LEU A 119 0.48 6.74 -16.49
C LEU A 119 0.96 5.37 -16.99
N TYR A 120 1.51 5.27 -18.21
CA TYR A 120 1.88 3.97 -18.77
C TYR A 120 3.24 3.43 -18.28
N TYR A 121 4.26 4.26 -18.03
CA TYR A 121 5.58 3.73 -17.61
C TYR A 121 5.54 2.99 -16.26
N PRO A 122 4.97 3.55 -15.18
CA PRO A 122 4.85 2.81 -13.92
C PRO A 122 3.97 1.57 -14.04
N SER A 123 2.96 1.63 -14.91
CA SER A 123 2.01 0.55 -15.12
C SER A 123 2.62 -0.64 -15.86
N ILE A 124 3.42 -0.39 -16.89
CA ILE A 124 4.19 -1.42 -17.58
C ILE A 124 5.24 -2.03 -16.63
N ALA A 125 5.93 -1.20 -15.85
CA ALA A 125 6.86 -1.69 -14.84
C ALA A 125 6.16 -2.58 -13.79
N ALA A 126 4.96 -2.21 -13.35
CA ALA A 126 4.14 -3.01 -12.44
C ALA A 126 3.70 -4.34 -13.08
N MET A 127 3.34 -4.34 -14.36
CA MET A 127 3.01 -5.57 -15.10
C MET A 127 4.22 -6.50 -15.24
N ILE A 128 5.40 -5.95 -15.53
CA ILE A 128 6.65 -6.73 -15.59
C ILE A 128 6.97 -7.31 -14.21
N ALA A 129 6.81 -6.54 -13.14
CA ALA A 129 7.02 -7.00 -11.77
C ALA A 129 6.02 -8.09 -11.34
N ALA A 130 4.83 -8.15 -11.93
CA ALA A 130 3.86 -9.21 -11.63
C ALA A 130 4.34 -10.61 -12.05
N ILE A 131 5.16 -10.70 -13.11
CA ILE A 131 5.68 -11.96 -13.65
C ILE A 131 6.59 -12.70 -12.64
N PRO A 132 7.69 -12.12 -12.12
CA PRO A 132 8.52 -12.79 -11.13
C PRO A 132 7.75 -13.04 -9.83
N VAL A 133 6.81 -12.16 -9.43
CA VAL A 133 5.98 -12.39 -8.25
C VAL A 133 5.13 -13.65 -8.41
N TYR A 134 4.56 -13.90 -9.59
CA TYR A 134 3.83 -15.14 -9.86
C TYR A 134 4.71 -16.39 -9.71
N PHE A 135 5.99 -16.33 -10.09
CA PHE A 135 6.91 -17.47 -9.96
C PHE A 135 7.44 -17.67 -8.55
N VAL A 136 7.73 -16.59 -7.82
CA VAL A 136 8.35 -16.62 -6.50
C VAL A 136 7.33 -16.84 -5.38
N MET A 137 6.10 -16.33 -5.52
CA MET A 137 5.12 -16.39 -4.44
C MET A 137 4.58 -17.82 -4.27
N LYS A 138 4.59 -18.29 -3.02
CA LYS A 138 4.07 -19.59 -2.61
C LYS A 138 2.86 -19.38 -1.70
N ASP A 139 1.84 -20.20 -1.90
CA ASP A 139 0.49 -19.96 -1.41
C ASP A 139 0.40 -20.14 0.13
N THR A 140 0.68 -21.35 0.60
CA THR A 140 0.76 -21.68 2.02
C THR A 140 1.87 -22.70 2.28
N PRO A 141 2.41 -22.79 3.51
CA PRO A 141 3.33 -23.86 3.88
C PRO A 141 2.76 -25.24 3.58
N GLN A 142 1.44 -25.43 3.80
CA GLN A 142 0.76 -26.70 3.51
C GLN A 142 0.75 -27.03 2.01
N SER A 143 0.61 -26.04 1.12
CA SER A 143 0.72 -26.25 -0.34
C SER A 143 2.12 -26.67 -0.80
N CYS A 144 3.14 -26.44 0.04
CA CYS A 144 4.52 -26.86 -0.18
C CYS A 144 4.87 -28.18 0.53
N GLY A 145 3.88 -28.84 1.16
CA GLY A 145 4.09 -30.05 1.95
C GLY A 145 4.76 -29.81 3.31
N LEU A 146 4.83 -28.55 3.78
CA LEU A 146 5.42 -28.18 5.06
C LEU A 146 4.35 -28.12 6.16
N PRO A 147 4.68 -28.52 7.41
CA PRO A 147 3.77 -28.39 8.53
C PRO A 147 3.41 -26.91 8.77
N PRO A 148 2.20 -26.62 9.27
CA PRO A 148 1.81 -25.27 9.68
C PRO A 148 2.85 -24.68 10.64
N VAL A 149 3.13 -23.38 10.53
CA VAL A 149 4.13 -22.68 11.36
C VAL A 149 3.86 -22.84 12.86
N GLU A 150 2.60 -22.99 13.25
CA GLU A 150 2.17 -23.28 14.61
C GLU A 150 2.66 -24.65 15.12
N LYS A 151 2.66 -25.69 14.26
CA LYS A 151 3.21 -27.02 14.57
C LYS A 151 4.75 -27.06 14.52
N TRP A 152 5.37 -26.27 13.64
CA TRP A 152 6.82 -26.31 13.45
C TRP A 152 7.60 -25.58 14.56
N ARG A 153 7.07 -24.48 15.09
CA ARG A 153 7.69 -23.73 16.19
C ARG A 153 7.05 -23.94 17.56
N ASN A 154 5.98 -24.73 17.63
CA ASN A 154 5.22 -25.02 18.85
C ASN A 154 4.77 -23.73 19.59
N ASP A 155 4.41 -22.70 18.82
CA ASP A 155 4.13 -21.33 19.29
C ASP A 155 2.61 -21.10 19.37
N TYR A 156 1.92 -22.08 19.98
CA TYR A 156 0.50 -21.98 20.30
C TYR A 156 0.32 -20.89 21.36
N PRO A 157 -0.73 -20.04 21.28
CA PRO A 157 -1.11 -19.20 22.42
C PRO A 157 -1.27 -20.08 23.67
N ASP A 158 -0.95 -19.57 24.85
CA ASP A 158 -1.17 -20.26 26.15
C ASP A 158 -2.65 -20.63 26.41
N ASP A 159 -3.57 -20.21 25.54
CA ASP A 159 -5.01 -20.43 25.54
C ASP A 159 -5.48 -21.22 24.29
N TYR A 160 -4.62 -22.08 23.74
CA TYR A 160 -4.94 -22.92 22.57
C TYR A 160 -5.68 -24.19 23.02
N ASN A 161 -6.97 -24.24 22.72
CA ASN A 161 -7.80 -25.42 22.90
C ASN A 161 -8.33 -25.83 21.53
N GLU A 162 -8.04 -27.06 21.09
CA GLU A 162 -8.43 -27.60 19.77
C GLU A 162 -9.96 -27.54 19.56
N GLU A 163 -10.75 -27.52 20.63
CA GLU A 163 -12.22 -27.44 20.58
C GLU A 163 -12.80 -26.02 20.39
N THR A 164 -12.03 -24.96 20.63
CA THR A 164 -12.49 -23.55 20.49
C THR A 164 -11.87 -22.82 19.30
N ALA A 165 -10.77 -23.34 18.76
CA ALA A 165 -9.99 -22.72 17.68
C ALA A 165 -10.63 -22.84 16.29
N GLU A 166 -11.47 -23.86 16.08
CA GLU A 166 -12.28 -24.07 14.85
C GLU A 166 -13.77 -23.81 15.08
N LYS A 167 -14.14 -22.78 15.85
CA LYS A 167 -15.46 -22.19 15.56
C LYS A 167 -15.31 -21.39 14.28
N ASP A 168 -15.81 -21.96 13.18
CA ASP A 168 -16.23 -21.23 11.97
C ASP A 168 -17.29 -20.19 12.37
N LEU A 169 -16.90 -19.19 13.15
CA LEU A 169 -17.72 -18.03 13.42
C LEU A 169 -17.86 -17.33 12.08
N SER A 170 -19.10 -17.18 11.63
CA SER A 170 -19.38 -16.48 10.39
C SER A 170 -18.70 -15.11 10.42
N THR A 171 -18.01 -14.72 9.34
CA THR A 171 -17.36 -13.40 9.23
C THR A 171 -18.29 -12.26 9.65
N LYS A 172 -19.60 -12.46 9.45
CA LYS A 172 -20.66 -11.54 9.85
C LYS A 172 -20.89 -11.49 11.36
N GLU A 173 -20.80 -12.61 12.07
CA GLU A 173 -20.95 -12.68 13.53
C GLU A 173 -19.75 -12.09 14.26
N ILE A 174 -18.53 -12.35 13.78
CA ILE A 174 -17.32 -11.71 14.32
C ILE A 174 -17.41 -10.19 14.15
N PHE A 175 -17.77 -9.75 12.94
CA PHE A 175 -17.86 -8.34 12.61
C PHE A 175 -18.95 -7.61 13.43
N VAL A 176 -20.17 -8.14 13.48
CA VAL A 176 -21.29 -7.46 14.16
C VAL A 176 -21.16 -7.53 15.68
N THR A 177 -20.71 -8.66 16.23
CA THR A 177 -20.71 -8.88 17.68
C THR A 177 -19.46 -8.30 18.35
N TYR A 178 -18.28 -8.48 17.75
CA TYR A 178 -17.01 -8.14 18.37
C TYR A 178 -16.38 -6.85 17.84
N VAL A 179 -16.58 -6.51 16.55
CA VAL A 179 -16.03 -5.29 15.97
C VAL A 179 -16.98 -4.11 16.16
N LEU A 180 -18.25 -4.26 15.78
CA LEU A 180 -19.20 -3.16 15.71
C LEU A 180 -19.62 -2.63 17.09
N LYS A 181 -19.68 -3.50 18.10
CA LYS A 181 -20.02 -3.13 19.50
C LYS A 181 -18.84 -2.56 20.29
N ASN A 182 -17.61 -2.64 19.78
CA ASN A 182 -16.43 -2.20 20.52
C ASN A 182 -16.15 -0.72 20.27
N LYS A 183 -16.46 0.11 21.28
CA LYS A 183 -16.24 1.57 21.23
C LYS A 183 -14.77 1.96 21.05
N LEU A 184 -13.85 1.16 21.57
CA LEU A 184 -12.41 1.42 21.50
C LEU A 184 -11.90 1.22 20.07
N LEU A 185 -12.41 0.21 19.36
CA LEU A 185 -12.13 0.01 17.93
C LEU A 185 -12.67 1.18 17.08
N TRP A 186 -13.86 1.71 17.41
CA TRP A 186 -14.39 2.89 16.72
C TRP A 186 -13.53 4.14 16.90
N TYR A 187 -13.02 4.41 18.10
CA TYR A 187 -12.11 5.54 18.30
C TYR A 187 -10.83 5.41 17.48
N ILE A 188 -10.25 4.21 17.42
CA ILE A 188 -9.06 3.95 16.60
C ILE A 188 -9.39 4.09 15.11
N ALA A 189 -10.56 3.61 14.67
CA ALA A 189 -10.99 3.71 13.28
C ALA A 189 -11.17 5.18 12.84
N ILE A 190 -11.85 5.99 13.66
CA ILE A 190 -12.04 7.43 13.38
C ILE A 190 -10.69 8.16 13.36
N ALA A 191 -9.82 7.90 14.34
CA ALA A 191 -8.48 8.48 14.36
C ALA A 191 -7.70 8.12 13.08
N ASN A 192 -7.80 6.87 12.63
CA ASN A 192 -7.15 6.41 11.42
C ASN A 192 -7.65 7.16 10.16
N VAL A 193 -8.95 7.49 10.08
CA VAL A 193 -9.48 8.30 8.97
C VAL A 193 -8.77 9.65 8.86
N PHE A 194 -8.57 10.35 9.98
CA PHE A 194 -7.88 11.66 9.97
C PHE A 194 -6.40 11.53 9.62
N VAL A 195 -5.72 10.50 10.13
CA VAL A 195 -4.31 10.24 9.78
C VAL A 195 -4.16 9.99 8.29
N TYR A 196 -5.04 9.17 7.70
CA TYR A 196 -5.02 8.92 6.26
C TYR A 196 -5.45 10.14 5.43
N LEU A 197 -6.34 10.99 5.94
CA LEU A 197 -6.70 12.25 5.30
C LEU A 197 -5.50 13.18 5.19
N ILE A 198 -4.73 13.35 6.27
CA ILE A 198 -3.50 14.16 6.26
C ILE A 198 -2.50 13.55 5.29
N ARG A 199 -2.25 12.24 5.38
CA ARG A 199 -1.31 11.53 4.52
C ARG A 199 -1.63 11.71 3.04
N TYR A 200 -2.85 11.37 2.62
CA TYR A 200 -3.24 11.46 1.21
C TYR A 200 -3.48 12.90 0.76
N GLY A 201 -3.94 13.77 1.65
CA GLY A 201 -4.10 15.20 1.40
C GLY A 201 -2.76 15.82 1.01
N VAL A 202 -1.75 15.69 1.86
CA VAL A 202 -0.38 16.16 1.58
C VAL A 202 0.14 15.49 0.31
N LEU A 203 0.07 14.16 0.21
CA LEU A 203 0.64 13.43 -0.93
C LEU A 203 0.05 13.85 -2.28
N LYS A 204 -1.27 14.09 -2.36
CA LYS A 204 -1.97 14.46 -3.61
C LYS A 204 -1.86 15.95 -3.93
N TRP A 205 -1.86 16.80 -2.91
CA TRP A 205 -1.75 18.26 -3.11
C TRP A 205 -0.32 18.75 -3.24
N SER A 206 0.68 18.05 -2.69
CA SER A 206 2.08 18.47 -2.79
C SER A 206 2.52 18.74 -4.24
N PRO A 207 2.25 17.86 -5.23
CA PRO A 207 2.64 18.15 -6.61
C PRO A 207 1.92 19.35 -7.23
N VAL A 208 0.63 19.51 -6.93
CA VAL A 208 -0.20 20.62 -7.44
C VAL A 208 0.25 21.94 -6.85
N TYR A 209 0.44 21.98 -5.53
CA TYR A 209 0.89 23.17 -4.81
C TYR A 209 2.30 23.61 -5.25
N LEU A 210 3.23 22.66 -5.40
CA LEU A 210 4.58 22.94 -5.88
C LEU A 210 4.58 23.47 -7.32
N GLY A 211 3.70 22.94 -8.18
CA GLY A 211 3.54 23.38 -9.56
C GLY A 211 2.88 24.77 -9.70
N GLU A 212 1.75 24.99 -9.03
CA GLU A 212 0.92 26.19 -9.20
C GLU A 212 1.40 27.39 -8.40
N VAL A 213 1.82 27.20 -7.14
CA VAL A 213 2.13 28.30 -6.21
C VAL A 213 3.63 28.57 -6.13
N LYS A 214 4.46 27.53 -6.15
CA LYS A 214 5.92 27.65 -6.03
C LYS A 214 6.64 27.71 -7.39
N HIS A 215 5.90 27.59 -8.51
CA HIS A 215 6.42 27.58 -9.88
C HIS A 215 7.59 26.60 -10.09
N PHE A 216 7.60 25.48 -9.37
CA PHE A 216 8.67 24.49 -9.50
C PHE A 216 8.58 23.77 -10.86
N ASN A 217 9.73 23.55 -11.50
CA ASN A 217 9.82 22.71 -12.69
C ASN A 217 9.40 21.26 -12.34
N ILE A 218 8.75 20.55 -13.27
CA ILE A 218 8.23 19.17 -13.12
C ILE A 218 9.28 18.22 -12.54
N LYS A 219 10.55 18.41 -12.91
CA LYS A 219 11.68 17.66 -12.33
C LYS A 219 11.80 17.85 -10.82
N GLY A 220 11.68 19.07 -10.33
CA GLY A 220 11.76 19.36 -8.90
C GLY A 220 10.54 18.86 -8.13
N THR A 221 9.36 18.88 -8.74
CA THR A 221 8.14 18.30 -8.15
C THR A 221 8.22 16.78 -8.03
N ALA A 222 8.72 16.09 -9.06
CA ALA A 222 8.92 14.64 -9.03
C ALA A 222 10.03 14.24 -8.04
N TRP A 223 11.10 15.04 -7.92
CA TRP A 223 12.12 14.85 -6.87
C TRP A 223 11.56 15.06 -5.47
N ALA A 224 10.76 16.09 -5.23
CA ALA A 224 10.13 16.33 -3.93
C ALA A 224 9.23 15.16 -3.52
N TYR A 225 8.44 14.62 -4.46
CA TYR A 225 7.61 13.44 -4.24
C TYR A 225 8.45 12.20 -3.90
N THR A 226 9.53 11.96 -4.65
CA THR A 226 10.45 10.84 -4.44
C THR A 226 11.15 10.93 -3.08
N ILE A 227 11.61 12.13 -2.70
CA ILE A 227 12.26 12.40 -1.40
C ILE A 227 11.26 12.24 -0.26
N TYR A 228 10.01 12.67 -0.43
CA TYR A 228 8.95 12.51 0.57
C TYR A 228 8.71 11.02 0.89
N GLU A 229 8.54 10.18 -0.12
CA GLU A 229 8.36 8.74 0.06
C GLU A 229 9.65 8.07 0.60
N LEU A 230 10.83 8.53 0.17
CA LEU A 230 12.11 8.04 0.70
C LEU A 230 12.29 8.38 2.18
N ALA A 231 11.93 9.59 2.61
CA ALA A 231 11.99 10.04 4.01
C ALA A 231 10.99 9.29 4.91
N ALA A 232 9.87 8.81 4.34
CA ALA A 232 8.90 7.99 5.07
C ALA A 232 9.46 6.63 5.50
N ILE A 233 10.45 6.06 4.77
CA ILE A 233 11.06 4.76 5.11
C ILE A 233 11.83 4.80 6.45
N PRO A 234 12.85 5.65 6.65
CA PRO A 234 13.53 5.75 7.93
C PRO A 234 12.58 6.26 9.02
N GLY A 235 11.63 7.15 8.68
CA GLY A 235 10.62 7.63 9.63
C GLY A 235 9.76 6.50 10.21
N THR A 236 9.22 5.62 9.35
CA THR A 236 8.42 4.47 9.79
C THR A 236 9.23 3.47 10.60
N LEU A 237 10.48 3.21 10.22
CA LEU A 237 11.37 2.31 10.95
C LEU A 237 11.77 2.86 12.33
N LEU A 238 12.08 4.16 12.40
CA LEU A 238 12.37 4.85 13.66
C LEU A 238 11.13 4.88 14.57
N CYS A 239 9.94 5.15 14.02
CA CYS A 239 8.71 5.11 14.80
C CYS A 239 8.44 3.72 15.39
N GLY A 240 8.71 2.65 14.64
CA GLY A 240 8.64 1.27 15.14
C GLY A 240 9.62 1.03 16.29
N TRP A 241 10.90 1.40 16.08
CA TRP A 241 11.94 1.24 17.10
C TRP A 241 11.65 2.04 18.39
N VAL A 242 11.19 3.28 18.26
CA VAL A 242 10.79 4.12 19.41
C VAL A 242 9.60 3.51 20.13
N SER A 243 8.60 2.98 19.42
CA SER A 243 7.46 2.29 20.04
C SER A 243 7.90 1.08 20.88
N ASP A 244 8.79 0.26 20.31
CA ASP A 244 9.21 -0.98 20.96
C ASP A 244 10.17 -0.72 22.13
N LYS A 245 11.15 0.17 21.95
CA LYS A 245 12.23 0.40 22.94
C LYS A 245 11.90 1.46 23.98
N LEU A 246 11.21 2.54 23.60
CA LEU A 246 10.86 3.63 24.51
C LEU A 246 9.54 3.35 25.23
N PHE A 247 8.54 2.80 24.53
CA PHE A 247 7.19 2.59 25.07
C PHE A 247 6.88 1.15 25.48
N LYS A 248 7.87 0.24 25.42
CA LYS A 248 7.77 -1.16 25.87
C LYS A 248 6.52 -1.88 25.35
N GLY A 249 6.16 -1.66 24.08
CA GLY A 249 5.03 -2.32 23.43
C GLY A 249 3.63 -1.74 23.74
N LYS A 250 3.53 -0.61 24.45
CA LYS A 250 2.23 0.10 24.65
C LYS A 250 1.81 0.86 23.37
N ARG A 251 1.38 0.11 22.36
CA ARG A 251 1.02 0.62 21.02
C ARG A 251 -0.02 1.75 21.02
N GLY A 252 -0.97 1.74 21.96
CA GLY A 252 -1.96 2.81 22.10
C GLY A 252 -1.37 4.16 22.56
N LEU A 253 -0.41 4.12 23.49
CA LEU A 253 0.25 5.34 24.00
C LEU A 253 1.20 5.94 22.96
N THR A 254 1.95 5.09 22.26
CA THR A 254 2.81 5.53 21.15
C THR A 254 2.00 6.17 20.03
N GLY A 255 0.87 5.56 19.65
CA GLY A 255 -0.03 6.11 18.63
C GLY A 255 -0.55 7.50 19.00
N PHE A 256 -0.96 7.71 20.26
CA PHE A 256 -1.42 9.01 20.74
C PHE A 256 -0.32 10.09 20.67
N ILE A 257 0.91 9.77 21.06
CA ILE A 257 2.04 10.71 21.02
C ILE A 257 2.41 11.06 19.58
N PHE A 258 2.42 10.09 18.66
CA PHE A 258 2.65 10.35 17.24
C PHE A 258 1.54 11.20 16.62
N MET A 259 0.29 11.06 17.05
CA MET A 259 -0.77 11.96 16.60
C MET A 259 -0.54 13.40 17.06
N ILE A 260 -0.11 13.62 18.32
CA ILE A 260 0.22 14.98 18.80
C ILE A 260 1.37 15.58 17.99
N LEU A 261 2.44 14.83 17.77
CA LEU A 261 3.58 15.28 16.97
C LEU A 261 3.17 15.62 15.53
N THR A 262 2.30 14.80 14.93
CA THR A 262 1.77 15.06 13.59
C THR A 262 0.95 16.35 13.56
N THR A 263 0.10 16.59 14.56
CA THR A 263 -0.68 17.84 14.67
C THR A 263 0.23 19.06 14.79
N ILE A 264 1.26 19.00 15.62
CA ILE A 264 2.24 20.11 15.76
C ILE A 264 2.94 20.37 14.42
N ALA A 265 3.38 19.32 13.73
CA ALA A 265 4.05 19.44 12.45
C ALA A 265 3.14 20.04 11.36
N VAL A 266 1.85 19.71 11.35
CA VAL A 266 0.88 20.28 10.40
C VAL A 266 0.57 21.75 10.71
N VAL A 267 0.47 22.13 11.99
CA VAL A 267 0.22 23.52 12.39
C VAL A 267 1.43 24.43 12.15
N ALA A 268 2.64 23.87 12.18
CA ALA A 268 3.87 24.61 11.93
C ALA A 268 4.20 24.85 10.44
N LEU A 269 3.43 24.24 9.51
CA LEU A 269 3.67 24.20 8.06
C LEU A 269 2.75 25.18 7.33
#